data_AF-A0A2E9GM48-F1
#
_entry.id   AF-A0A2E9GM48-F1
#
_cell.length_a   1.000
_cell.length_b   1.000
_cell.length_c   1.000
_cell.angle_alpha   90.00
_cell.angle_beta   90.00
_cell.angle_gamma   90.00
#
_symmetry.space_group_name_H-M   'P 1'
#
loop_
_entity.id
_entity.type
_entity.pdbx_description
1 polymer ?
#
loop_
_entity_poly.entity_id
_entity_poly.type
_entity_poly.pdbx_seq_one_letter_code
_entity_poly.pdbx_strand_id
1 'polypeptide(L)'
;MAMAQRAGWLVIAIVAGIAAMSMGWLVTDHLEQDNDFCNACHLDSEVALHRDIRLDFDGTPVISLAGAHAVAVDGPLRCIDCHGGVSFAGRVRVKALAAQDAFLYLAGRFEEPDRMRWPLWDEDCAQCHASFEESRPVPGEATRFHQLGVHNVDLGVDCVECHLAHEQVGSGVPFHLQVTHVRTQCARCHAEFEEDAG
;
A
#
# COMPACT_ATOMS: atom_id res chain seq x y z
N MET A 1 29.24 16.65 43.40
CA MET A 1 28.15 15.67 43.60
C MET A 1 26.94 15.92 42.70
N ALA A 2 26.37 17.13 42.64
CA ALA A 2 25.19 17.42 41.80
C ALA A 2 25.37 17.15 40.28
N MET A 3 26.58 17.35 39.72
CA MET A 3 26.84 17.14 38.29
C MET A 3 26.80 15.65 37.90
N ALA A 4 27.34 14.77 38.74
CA ALA A 4 27.32 13.32 38.51
C ALA A 4 25.90 12.74 38.59
N GLN A 5 25.07 13.27 39.49
CA GLN A 5 23.66 12.87 39.61
C GLN A 5 22.85 13.29 38.37
N ARG A 6 23.07 14.49 37.84
CA ARG A 6 22.41 14.95 36.59
C ARG A 6 22.80 14.10 35.38
N ALA A 7 24.09 13.75 35.27
CA ALA A 7 24.56 12.84 34.21
C ALA A 7 23.91 11.45 34.34
N GLY A 8 23.79 10.91 35.56
CA GLY A 8 23.10 9.64 35.80
C GLY A 8 21.64 9.64 35.32
N TRP A 9 20.88 10.69 35.64
CA TRP A 9 19.49 10.82 35.19
C TRP A 9 19.35 10.93 33.68
N LEU A 10 20.24 11.69 33.02
CA LEU A 10 20.22 11.82 31.57
C LEU A 10 20.46 10.46 30.89
N VAL A 11 21.45 9.69 31.37
CA VAL A 11 21.73 8.35 30.84
C VAL A 11 20.53 7.42 31.02
N ILE A 12 19.91 7.41 32.20
CA ILE A 12 18.71 6.61 32.46
C ILE A 12 17.57 7.00 31.51
N ALA A 13 17.33 8.30 31.32
CA ALA A 13 16.30 8.78 30.41
C ALA A 13 16.54 8.35 28.95
N ILE A 14 17.80 8.42 28.48
CA ILE A 14 18.18 7.98 27.12
C ILE A 14 17.96 6.47 26.98
N VAL A 15 18.44 5.67 27.94
CA VAL A 15 18.29 4.20 27.90
C VAL A 15 16.80 3.81 27.93
N ALA A 16 16.01 4.42 28.80
CA ALA A 16 14.58 4.19 28.87
C ALA A 16 13.87 4.58 27.56
N GLY A 17 14.26 5.70 26.95
CA GLY A 17 13.74 6.14 25.66
C GLY A 17 14.03 5.14 24.53
N ILE A 18 15.27 4.66 24.42
CA ILE A 18 15.66 3.65 23.42
C ILE A 18 14.89 2.36 23.66
N ALA A 19 14.81 1.87 24.90
CA ALA A 19 14.08 0.65 25.23
C ALA A 19 12.59 0.76 24.88
N ALA A 20 11.96 1.89 25.18
CA ALA A 20 10.57 2.16 24.84
C ALA A 20 10.35 2.21 23.32
N MET A 21 11.24 2.88 22.57
CA MET A 21 11.16 2.93 21.10
C MET A 21 11.31 1.54 20.48
N SER A 22 12.28 0.73 20.92
CA SER A 22 12.47 -0.62 20.42
C SER A 22 11.30 -1.53 20.76
N MET A 23 10.75 -1.43 21.97
CA MET A 23 9.57 -2.21 22.37
C MET A 23 8.33 -1.78 21.56
N GLY A 24 8.11 -0.48 21.39
CA GLY A 24 7.01 0.04 20.57
C GLY A 24 7.11 -0.42 19.13
N TRP A 25 8.33 -0.45 18.56
CA TRP A 25 8.57 -1.01 17.23
C TRP A 25 8.14 -2.47 17.13
N LEU A 26 8.60 -3.33 18.04
CA LEU A 26 8.26 -4.76 18.03
C LEU A 26 6.76 -5.03 18.23
N VAL A 27 6.13 -4.29 19.15
CA VAL A 27 4.69 -4.42 19.42
C VAL A 27 3.88 -4.02 18.20
N THR A 28 4.19 -2.86 17.61
CA THR A 28 3.47 -2.40 16.40
C THR A 28 3.74 -3.28 15.20
N ASP A 29 4.95 -3.84 15.04
CA ASP A 29 5.25 -4.83 14.00
C ASP A 29 4.41 -6.10 14.13
N HIS A 30 4.09 -6.51 15.36
CA HIS A 30 3.21 -7.65 15.58
C HIS A 30 1.74 -7.30 15.29
N LEU A 31 1.27 -6.14 15.79
CA LEU A 31 -0.10 -5.69 15.59
C LEU A 31 -0.44 -5.46 14.12
N GLU A 32 0.48 -4.91 13.33
CA GLU A 32 0.28 -4.66 11.90
C GLU A 32 0.14 -5.92 11.04
N GLN A 33 0.46 -7.10 11.60
CA GLN A 33 0.21 -8.38 10.92
C GLN A 33 -1.26 -8.80 11.00
N ASP A 34 -2.07 -8.09 11.77
CA ASP A 34 -3.51 -8.28 11.87
C ASP A 34 -4.23 -7.20 11.07
N ASN A 35 -4.97 -7.61 10.03
CA ASN A 35 -5.74 -6.68 9.21
C ASN A 35 -6.82 -5.93 10.02
N ASP A 36 -7.30 -6.52 11.11
CA ASP A 36 -8.30 -5.86 11.97
C ASP A 36 -7.68 -4.69 12.75
N PHE A 37 -6.38 -4.77 13.08
CA PHE A 37 -5.66 -3.64 13.69
C PHE A 37 -5.64 -2.41 12.78
N CYS A 38 -5.42 -2.61 11.48
CA CYS A 38 -5.45 -1.51 10.50
C CYS A 38 -6.81 -0.79 10.45
N ASN A 39 -7.90 -1.52 10.73
CA ASN A 39 -9.26 -0.98 10.71
C ASN A 39 -9.75 -0.48 12.07
N ALA A 40 -9.00 -0.76 13.15
CA ALA A 40 -9.43 -0.46 14.52
C ALA A 40 -9.55 1.04 14.84
N CYS A 41 -8.93 1.92 14.04
CA CYS A 41 -9.02 3.37 14.23
C CYS A 41 -10.27 4.00 13.56
N HIS A 42 -10.97 3.28 12.68
CA HIS A 42 -12.07 3.79 11.84
C HIS A 42 -13.45 3.31 12.33
N LEU A 43 -13.81 3.70 13.55
CA LEU A 43 -14.94 3.11 14.29
C LEU A 43 -16.32 3.78 14.05
N ASP A 44 -16.40 4.95 13.40
CA ASP A 44 -17.66 5.67 13.21
C ASP A 44 -17.93 6.05 11.75
N SER A 45 -19.17 5.83 11.29
CA SER A 45 -19.46 5.38 9.93
C SER A 45 -20.18 6.40 9.03
N GLU A 46 -19.78 7.66 9.03
CA GLU A 46 -20.31 8.63 8.04
C GLU A 46 -19.46 8.72 6.77
N VAL A 47 -18.16 8.44 6.84
CA VAL A 47 -17.28 8.31 5.68
C VAL A 47 -16.38 7.10 5.93
N ALA A 48 -16.60 6.03 5.18
CA ALA A 48 -16.20 4.67 5.53
C ALA A 48 -15.03 4.16 4.69
N LEU A 49 -14.11 5.01 4.21
CA LEU A 49 -13.16 4.60 3.17
C LEU A 49 -12.39 3.32 3.55
N HIS A 50 -11.82 3.25 4.76
CA HIS A 50 -11.10 2.04 5.20
C HIS A 50 -12.04 0.86 5.47
N ARG A 51 -13.27 1.11 5.94
CA ARG A 51 -14.27 0.06 6.14
C ARG A 51 -14.71 -0.55 4.81
N ASP A 52 -15.01 0.26 3.81
CA ASP A 52 -15.42 -0.20 2.48
C ASP A 52 -14.25 -0.93 1.80
N ILE A 53 -13.03 -0.38 1.91
CA ILE A 53 -11.79 -1.05 1.49
C ILE A 53 -11.65 -2.42 2.16
N ARG A 54 -11.91 -2.53 3.47
CA ARG A 54 -11.84 -3.80 4.21
C ARG A 54 -12.89 -4.79 3.73
N LEU A 55 -14.13 -4.33 3.56
CA LEU A 55 -15.22 -5.16 3.06
C LEU A 55 -14.92 -5.69 1.65
N ASP A 56 -14.34 -4.87 0.78
CA ASP A 56 -13.94 -5.26 -0.56
C ASP A 56 -12.74 -6.21 -0.55
N PHE A 57 -11.79 -5.99 0.37
CA PHE A 57 -10.61 -6.84 0.55
C PHE A 57 -10.99 -8.26 0.99
N ASP A 58 -11.91 -8.40 1.95
CA ASP A 58 -12.40 -9.70 2.41
C ASP A 58 -13.56 -10.27 1.56
N GLY A 59 -13.99 -9.50 0.56
CA GLY A 59 -15.22 -9.73 -0.18
C GLY A 59 -15.16 -10.98 -1.07
N THR A 60 -16.26 -11.73 -1.08
CA THR A 60 -16.53 -12.79 -2.06
C THR A 60 -17.86 -12.50 -2.77
N PRO A 61 -17.91 -12.37 -4.10
CA PRO A 61 -16.81 -12.58 -5.06
C PRO A 61 -15.74 -11.48 -4.99
N VAL A 62 -14.52 -11.81 -5.46
CA VAL A 62 -13.44 -10.83 -5.60
C VAL A 62 -13.80 -9.82 -6.69
N ILE A 63 -13.79 -8.53 -6.33
CA ILE A 63 -14.18 -7.42 -7.21
C ILE A 63 -13.11 -6.35 -7.37
N SER A 64 -11.98 -6.46 -6.65
CA SER A 64 -10.84 -5.54 -6.69
C SER A 64 -9.53 -6.33 -6.72
N LEU A 65 -8.44 -5.66 -7.12
CA LEU A 65 -7.11 -6.27 -7.14
C LEU A 65 -6.63 -6.62 -5.71
N ALA A 66 -6.93 -5.77 -4.73
CA ALA A 66 -6.59 -6.03 -3.33
C ALA A 66 -7.35 -7.25 -2.80
N GLY A 67 -8.63 -7.43 -3.16
CA GLY A 67 -9.38 -8.64 -2.83
C GLY A 67 -8.79 -9.90 -3.49
N ALA A 68 -8.23 -9.78 -4.69
CA ALA A 68 -7.54 -10.91 -5.34
C ALA A 68 -6.29 -11.32 -4.57
N HIS A 69 -5.52 -10.35 -4.07
CA HIS A 69 -4.38 -10.57 -3.20
C HIS A 69 -4.76 -11.14 -1.83
N ALA A 70 -5.94 -10.78 -1.30
CA ALA A 70 -6.45 -11.33 -0.03
C ALA A 70 -6.72 -12.84 -0.09
N VAL A 71 -6.98 -13.39 -1.27
CA VAL A 71 -7.26 -14.83 -1.47
C VAL A 71 -6.22 -15.54 -2.35
N ALA A 72 -5.05 -14.93 -2.56
CA ALA A 72 -4.03 -15.46 -3.43
C ALA A 72 -3.55 -16.87 -3.00
N VAL A 73 -3.30 -17.73 -3.99
CA VAL A 73 -2.99 -19.16 -3.78
C VAL A 73 -1.65 -19.37 -3.08
N ASP A 74 -0.69 -18.47 -3.32
CA ASP A 74 0.65 -18.53 -2.70
C ASP A 74 0.67 -17.99 -1.25
N GLY A 75 -0.49 -17.57 -0.74
CA GLY A 75 -0.71 -17.09 0.62
C GLY A 75 -1.58 -15.83 0.62
N PRO A 76 -2.62 -15.75 1.46
CA PRO A 76 -3.42 -14.53 1.58
C PRO A 76 -2.53 -13.39 2.07
N LEU A 77 -2.49 -12.30 1.30
CA LEU A 77 -1.73 -11.11 1.69
C LEU A 77 -2.46 -10.35 2.80
N ARG A 78 -1.70 -9.61 3.59
CA ARG A 78 -2.18 -8.69 4.63
C ARG A 78 -2.02 -7.26 4.15
N CYS A 79 -2.70 -6.32 4.79
CA CYS A 79 -2.57 -4.90 4.49
C CYS A 79 -1.09 -4.46 4.53
N ILE A 80 -0.34 -4.94 5.53
CA ILE A 80 1.05 -4.53 5.72
C ILE A 80 2.01 -5.10 4.67
N ASP A 81 1.63 -6.17 3.98
CA ASP A 81 2.51 -6.76 2.96
C ASP A 81 2.65 -5.83 1.74
N CYS A 82 1.64 -4.97 1.49
CA CYS A 82 1.71 -3.88 0.51
C CYS A 82 2.07 -2.53 1.16
N HIS A 83 1.44 -2.18 2.29
CA HIS A 83 1.56 -0.83 2.88
C HIS A 83 2.72 -0.66 3.88
N GLY A 84 3.48 -1.71 4.15
CA GLY A 84 4.50 -1.73 5.20
C GLY A 84 5.79 -0.98 4.88
N GLY A 85 6.04 -0.69 3.60
CA GLY A 85 7.28 -0.15 3.07
C GLY A 85 8.40 -1.19 3.02
N VAL A 86 8.92 -1.46 1.83
CA VAL A 86 9.90 -2.55 1.57
C VAL A 86 11.27 -2.27 2.18
N SER A 87 11.75 -1.05 2.03
CA SER A 87 13.08 -0.66 2.51
C SER A 87 13.03 -0.27 3.98
N PHE A 88 14.19 -0.31 4.68
CA PHE A 88 14.27 0.21 6.05
C PHE A 88 13.80 1.67 6.14
N ALA A 89 14.15 2.50 5.16
CA ALA A 89 13.71 3.88 5.09
C ALA A 89 12.19 3.99 4.87
N GLY A 90 11.61 3.17 3.98
CA GLY A 90 10.18 3.04 3.77
C GLY A 90 9.46 2.65 5.06
N ARG A 91 9.94 1.61 5.73
CA ARG A 91 9.40 1.11 7.00
C ARG A 91 9.40 2.17 8.09
N VAL A 92 10.52 2.88 8.29
CA VAL A 92 10.63 3.97 9.28
C VAL A 92 9.62 5.08 9.00
N ARG A 93 9.42 5.42 7.73
CA ARG A 93 8.48 6.45 7.27
C ARG A 93 7.03 6.03 7.51
N VAL A 94 6.64 4.79 7.19
CA VAL A 94 5.30 4.26 7.49
C VAL A 94 5.05 4.26 9.00
N LYS A 95 6.03 3.82 9.81
CA LYS A 95 5.94 3.86 11.28
C LYS A 95 5.80 5.27 11.84
N ALA A 96 6.53 6.23 11.28
CA ALA A 96 6.43 7.63 11.70
C ALA A 96 5.04 8.21 11.38
N LEU A 97 4.47 7.86 10.23
CA LEU A 97 3.11 8.25 9.84
C LEU A 97 2.07 7.62 10.78
N ALA A 98 2.18 6.32 11.03
CA ALA A 98 1.29 5.61 11.96
C ALA A 98 1.37 6.19 13.38
N ALA A 99 2.56 6.54 13.85
CA ALA A 99 2.74 7.19 15.16
C ALA A 99 2.10 8.60 15.20
N GLN A 100 2.21 9.37 14.11
CA GLN A 100 1.54 10.67 13.97
C GLN A 100 0.01 10.49 14.01
N ASP A 101 -0.53 9.54 13.26
CA ASP A 101 -1.97 9.29 13.20
C ASP A 101 -2.52 8.80 14.53
N ALA A 102 -1.81 7.88 15.21
CA ALA A 102 -2.16 7.44 16.56
C ALA A 102 -2.16 8.62 17.55
N PHE A 103 -1.19 9.54 17.45
CA PHE A 103 -1.16 10.74 18.28
C PHE A 103 -2.36 11.66 18.00
N LEU A 104 -2.68 11.90 16.72
CA LEU A 104 -3.83 12.71 16.32
C LEU A 104 -5.15 12.08 16.79
N TYR A 105 -5.26 10.75 16.72
CA TYR A 105 -6.40 9.99 17.21
C TYR A 105 -6.60 10.18 18.70
N LEU A 106 -5.54 9.98 19.49
CA LEU A 106 -5.58 10.19 20.94
C LEU A 106 -5.87 11.64 21.31
N ALA A 107 -5.48 12.60 20.48
CA ALA A 107 -5.78 14.02 20.66
C ALA A 107 -7.21 14.42 20.24
N GLY A 108 -8.01 13.50 19.70
CA GLY A 108 -9.35 13.78 19.17
C GLY A 108 -9.34 14.69 17.93
N ARG A 109 -8.26 14.62 17.15
CA ARG A 109 -8.01 15.43 15.94
C ARG A 109 -7.74 14.58 14.70
N PHE A 110 -8.04 13.29 14.78
CA PHE A 110 -7.84 12.40 13.65
C PHE A 110 -8.95 12.62 12.64
N GLU A 111 -8.53 12.87 11.40
CA GLU A 111 -9.38 12.91 10.22
C GLU A 111 -8.95 11.74 9.34
N GLU A 112 -9.93 10.91 8.95
CA GLU A 112 -9.66 9.79 8.06
C GLU A 112 -9.14 10.32 6.72
N PRO A 113 -7.97 9.85 6.25
CA PRO A 113 -7.43 10.30 4.98
C PRO A 113 -8.31 9.77 3.83
N ASP A 114 -8.58 10.63 2.85
CA ASP A 114 -9.32 10.29 1.62
C ASP A 114 -8.43 9.58 0.57
N ARG A 115 -7.12 9.53 0.81
CA ARG A 115 -6.12 8.88 -0.03
C ARG A 115 -4.88 8.52 0.76
N MET A 116 -4.09 7.60 0.22
CA MET A 116 -2.78 7.29 0.78
C MET A 116 -1.88 8.53 0.74
N ARG A 117 -1.41 8.97 1.92
CA ARG A 117 -0.42 10.05 2.00
C ARG A 117 0.95 9.61 1.43
N TRP A 118 1.19 8.30 1.43
CA TRP A 118 2.36 7.66 0.83
C TRP A 118 1.87 6.62 -0.18
N PRO A 119 1.92 6.89 -1.49
CA PRO A 119 1.46 5.95 -2.50
C PRO A 119 2.31 4.67 -2.48
N LEU A 120 1.78 3.58 -3.05
CA LEU A 120 2.55 2.38 -3.36
C LEU A 120 3.46 2.66 -4.57
N TRP A 121 4.59 1.98 -4.61
CA TRP A 121 5.61 2.09 -5.65
C TRP A 121 5.89 0.71 -6.23
N ASP A 122 6.55 0.65 -7.39
CA ASP A 122 6.94 -0.62 -8.02
C ASP A 122 7.73 -1.54 -7.10
N GLU A 123 8.56 -0.98 -6.22
CA GLU A 123 9.31 -1.77 -5.24
C GLU A 123 8.40 -2.54 -4.28
N ASP A 124 7.24 -1.98 -3.90
CA ASP A 124 6.26 -2.65 -3.04
C ASP A 124 5.67 -3.89 -3.73
N CYS A 125 5.40 -3.79 -5.04
CA CYS A 125 4.89 -4.89 -5.85
C CYS A 125 5.98 -5.93 -6.18
N ALA A 126 7.22 -5.48 -6.42
CA ALA A 126 8.34 -6.32 -6.81
C ALA A 126 8.80 -7.29 -5.70
N GLN A 127 8.35 -7.10 -4.45
CA GLN A 127 8.56 -8.05 -3.35
C GLN A 127 8.06 -9.45 -3.68
N CYS A 128 6.91 -9.52 -4.37
CA CYS A 128 6.26 -10.77 -4.78
C CYS A 128 6.35 -10.99 -6.30
N HIS A 129 6.43 -9.91 -7.06
CA HIS A 129 6.50 -9.95 -8.52
C HIS A 129 7.90 -9.57 -9.03
N ALA A 130 8.86 -10.50 -8.90
CA ALA A 130 10.24 -10.30 -9.35
C ALA A 130 10.35 -9.91 -10.85
N SER A 131 9.35 -10.30 -11.64
CA SER A 131 9.11 -9.79 -12.98
C SER A 131 7.60 -9.81 -13.24
N PHE A 132 7.08 -8.76 -13.87
CA PHE A 132 5.67 -8.69 -14.33
C PHE A 132 5.49 -9.25 -15.75
N GLU A 133 6.56 -9.81 -16.32
CA GLU A 133 6.57 -10.50 -17.60
C GLU A 133 5.82 -11.84 -17.49
N GLU A 134 4.51 -11.86 -17.74
CA GLU A 134 3.83 -13.12 -17.97
C GLU A 134 3.96 -13.60 -19.41
N SER A 135 4.63 -14.75 -19.53
CA SER A 135 4.82 -15.65 -20.66
C SER A 135 5.74 -15.17 -21.78
N ARG A 136 6.60 -16.10 -22.23
CA ARG A 136 7.32 -15.99 -23.51
C ARG A 136 6.33 -15.54 -24.59
N PRO A 137 6.75 -14.68 -25.54
CA PRO A 137 5.94 -14.32 -26.68
C PRO A 137 5.32 -15.58 -27.28
N VAL A 138 3.99 -15.66 -27.29
CA VAL A 138 3.29 -16.74 -27.98
C VAL A 138 3.32 -16.39 -29.47
N PRO A 139 3.91 -17.24 -30.33
CA PRO A 139 3.99 -16.93 -31.75
C PRO A 139 2.59 -16.65 -32.34
N GLY A 140 2.41 -15.46 -32.91
CA GLY A 140 1.14 -15.02 -33.49
C GLY A 140 0.23 -14.21 -32.56
N GLU A 141 0.58 -14.04 -31.27
CA GLU A 141 -0.08 -13.08 -30.38
C GLU A 141 0.61 -11.72 -30.47
N ALA A 142 -0.17 -10.65 -30.29
CA ALA A 142 0.39 -9.31 -30.10
C ALA A 142 1.27 -9.27 -28.85
N THR A 143 2.36 -8.51 -28.90
CA THR A 143 3.22 -8.27 -27.74
C THR A 143 2.38 -7.69 -26.60
N ARG A 144 2.47 -8.31 -25.43
CA ARG A 144 1.72 -7.86 -24.24
C ARG A 144 2.36 -6.58 -23.70
N PHE A 145 1.56 -5.77 -23.00
CA PHE A 145 2.04 -4.48 -22.45
C PHE A 145 3.33 -4.64 -21.63
N HIS A 146 3.36 -5.57 -20.68
CA HIS A 146 4.55 -5.79 -19.84
C HIS A 146 5.78 -6.35 -20.58
N GLN A 147 5.68 -6.69 -21.87
CA GLN A 147 6.83 -7.11 -22.69
C GLN A 147 7.46 -5.93 -23.46
N LEU A 148 6.84 -4.74 -23.42
CA LEU A 148 7.32 -3.55 -24.10
C LEU A 148 8.22 -2.75 -23.16
N GLY A 149 9.54 -2.86 -23.35
CA GLY A 149 10.54 -2.14 -22.54
C GLY A 149 10.32 -0.63 -22.49
N VAL A 150 9.77 -0.03 -23.57
CA VAL A 150 9.45 1.40 -23.58
C VAL A 150 8.47 1.80 -22.47
N HIS A 151 7.52 0.95 -22.11
CA HIS A 151 6.51 1.26 -21.09
C HIS A 151 6.99 0.98 -19.67
N ASN A 152 7.74 -0.12 -19.46
CA ASN A 152 8.15 -0.53 -18.11
C ASN A 152 9.56 -0.05 -17.70
N VAL A 153 10.41 0.34 -18.65
CA VAL A 153 11.80 0.71 -18.39
C VAL A 153 12.07 2.15 -18.76
N ASP A 154 11.64 2.58 -19.96
CA ASP A 154 12.02 3.89 -20.47
C ASP A 154 11.08 5.02 -20.00
N LEU A 155 9.78 4.76 -19.95
CA LEU A 155 8.78 5.73 -19.50
C LEU A 155 8.55 5.70 -17.98
N GLY A 156 8.88 4.59 -17.31
CA GLY A 156 8.75 4.44 -15.87
C GLY A 156 7.30 4.58 -15.38
N VAL A 157 6.34 3.94 -16.08
CA VAL A 157 4.95 3.90 -15.63
C VAL A 157 4.87 3.00 -14.40
N ASP A 158 4.52 3.56 -13.24
CA ASP A 158 4.39 2.76 -12.02
C ASP A 158 3.19 1.80 -12.13
N CYS A 159 3.31 0.60 -11.52
CA CYS A 159 2.29 -0.43 -11.54
C CYS A 159 0.90 0.10 -11.14
N VAL A 160 0.87 0.95 -10.10
CA VAL A 160 -0.37 1.51 -9.54
C VAL A 160 -0.98 2.64 -10.36
N GLU A 161 -0.29 3.12 -11.40
CA GLU A 161 -0.90 4.05 -12.36
C GLU A 161 -1.92 3.35 -13.26
N CYS A 162 -1.75 2.05 -13.53
CA CYS A 162 -2.67 1.26 -14.33
C CYS A 162 -3.54 0.32 -13.47
N HIS A 163 -2.96 -0.20 -12.38
CA HIS A 163 -3.60 -1.17 -11.50
C HIS A 163 -4.10 -0.50 -10.21
N LEU A 164 -5.39 -0.19 -10.18
CA LEU A 164 -6.04 0.36 -8.99
C LEU A 164 -6.34 -0.74 -7.99
N ALA A 165 -5.61 -0.73 -6.87
CA ALA A 165 -5.65 -1.79 -5.87
C ALA A 165 -7.06 -2.00 -5.28
N HIS A 166 -7.67 -0.92 -4.81
CA HIS A 166 -8.92 -0.98 -4.06
C HIS A 166 -10.17 -0.64 -4.87
N GLU A 167 -10.02 -0.21 -6.12
CA GLU A 167 -11.19 0.18 -6.90
C GLU A 167 -11.95 -1.05 -7.40
N GLN A 168 -13.27 -1.02 -7.24
CA GLN A 168 -14.12 -2.11 -7.71
C GLN A 168 -14.21 -2.06 -9.23
N VAL A 169 -13.85 -3.16 -9.88
CA VAL A 169 -13.95 -3.29 -11.34
C VAL A 169 -15.00 -4.31 -11.76
N GLY A 170 -15.61 -5.00 -10.79
CA GLY A 170 -16.55 -6.09 -11.01
C GLY A 170 -15.87 -7.46 -10.99
N SER A 171 -16.67 -8.51 -10.76
CA SER A 171 -16.16 -9.88 -10.70
C SER A 171 -15.85 -10.43 -12.10
N GLY A 172 -14.77 -11.21 -12.20
CA GLY A 172 -14.37 -11.84 -13.46
C GLY A 172 -13.69 -10.91 -14.48
N VAL A 173 -13.41 -9.66 -14.12
CA VAL A 173 -12.60 -8.77 -14.95
C VAL A 173 -11.13 -9.21 -14.89
N PRO A 174 -10.50 -9.54 -16.03
CA PRO A 174 -9.10 -9.96 -16.05
C PRO A 174 -8.19 -8.89 -15.45
N PHE A 175 -7.26 -9.32 -14.59
CA PHE A 175 -6.22 -8.49 -13.97
C PHE A 175 -6.74 -7.28 -13.16
N HIS A 176 -8.04 -7.26 -12.87
CA HIS A 176 -8.73 -6.19 -12.15
C HIS A 176 -8.48 -4.78 -12.73
N LEU A 177 -8.40 -4.67 -14.06
CA LEU A 177 -8.15 -3.40 -14.75
C LEU A 177 -9.44 -2.63 -15.04
N GLN A 178 -9.42 -1.33 -14.77
CA GLN A 178 -10.43 -0.41 -15.28
C GLN A 178 -10.04 0.12 -16.65
N VAL A 179 -10.76 -0.29 -17.69
CA VAL A 179 -10.43 0.07 -19.08
C VAL A 179 -10.39 1.58 -19.29
N THR A 180 -11.35 2.32 -18.74
CA THR A 180 -11.40 3.79 -18.82
C THR A 180 -10.18 4.41 -18.15
N HIS A 181 -9.80 3.94 -16.95
CA HIS A 181 -8.62 4.41 -16.24
C HIS A 181 -7.32 4.11 -17.00
N VAL A 182 -7.13 2.88 -17.46
CA VAL A 182 -5.93 2.51 -18.24
C VAL A 182 -5.81 3.38 -19.50
N ARG A 183 -6.93 3.64 -20.18
CA ARG A 183 -6.94 4.52 -21.36
C ARG A 183 -6.56 5.95 -21.04
N THR A 184 -6.95 6.49 -19.88
CA THR A 184 -6.53 7.85 -19.49
C THR A 184 -5.01 7.91 -19.24
N GLN A 185 -4.40 6.82 -18.77
CA GLN A 185 -2.94 6.73 -18.69
C GLN A 185 -2.30 6.68 -20.08
N CYS A 186 -2.82 5.84 -20.98
CA CYS A 186 -2.33 5.76 -22.35
C CYS A 186 -2.45 7.12 -23.08
N ALA A 187 -3.55 7.84 -22.88
CA ALA A 187 -3.81 9.15 -23.49
C ALA A 187 -2.75 10.22 -23.16
N ARG A 188 -1.95 10.04 -22.10
CA ARG A 188 -0.83 10.94 -21.79
C ARG A 188 0.23 10.99 -22.90
N CYS A 189 0.33 9.93 -23.70
CA CYS A 189 1.33 9.81 -24.78
C CYS A 189 0.72 9.42 -26.13
N HIS A 190 -0.45 8.78 -26.12
CA HIS A 190 -1.11 8.22 -27.30
C HIS A 190 -2.42 8.96 -27.55
N ALA A 191 -2.40 9.92 -28.48
CA ALA A 191 -3.53 10.80 -28.79
C ALA A 191 -4.79 10.02 -29.20
N GLU A 192 -4.64 8.81 -29.75
CA GLU A 192 -5.74 7.92 -30.09
C GLU A 192 -6.62 7.49 -28.90
N PHE A 193 -6.17 7.69 -27.66
CA PHE A 193 -6.98 7.39 -26.46
C PHE A 193 -7.62 8.63 -25.82
N GLU A 194 -7.39 9.85 -26.33
CA GLU A 194 -7.97 11.08 -25.75
C GLU A 194 -9.50 11.12 -25.86
N GLU A 195 -10.07 10.62 -26.97
CA GLU A 195 -11.52 10.63 -27.21
C GLU A 195 -12.29 9.65 -26.30
N ASP A 196 -11.59 8.63 -25.79
CA ASP A 196 -12.15 7.59 -24.93
C ASP A 196 -11.94 7.87 -23.42
N ALA A 197 -11.27 8.97 -23.08
CA ALA A 197 -10.91 9.33 -21.70
C ALA A 197 -11.93 10.27 -21.01
N GLY A 198 -13.00 10.67 -21.72
CA GLY A 198 -14.03 11.61 -21.26
C GLY A 198 -15.29 10.97 -20.69
#